data_AF-A0A4R3DUI4-F1
#
_entry.id   AF-A0A4R3DUI4-F1
#
_cell.length_a   1.000
_cell.length_b   1.000
_cell.length_c   1.000
_cell.angle_alpha   90.00
_cell.angle_beta   90.00
_cell.angle_gamma   90.00
#
_symmetry.space_group_name_H-M   'P 1'
#
loop_
_entity.id
_entity.type
_entity.pdbx_description
1 polymer ?
#
loop_
_entity_poly.entity_id
_entity_poly.type
_entity_poly.pdbx_seq_one_letter_code
_entity_poly.pdbx_strand_id
1 'polypeptide(L)'
;MQCLNPQCSVTLGSRSVVFRKRNAFFCSACHPDEGDDWREPLPCQICGRLVRTYRRYVAPVVYVCGRKCKVRHNTIHRSESRSRSLIVSHCKLCGDAFTSLRKTACYCSKTCKQKAYLRRCGIPSIEDCLRDRRCLFCLKIFSPLGKNAIYCSDTCRQQAYRRRRALKPFDNFDHCNRDV
;
A
#
# COMPACT_ATOMS: atom_id res chain seq x y z
N MET A 1 33.46 -2.94 -36.40
CA MET A 1 33.07 -2.46 -35.05
C MET A 1 32.48 -3.62 -34.27
N GLN A 2 33.15 -4.05 -33.19
CA GLN A 2 32.67 -5.16 -32.36
C GLN A 2 31.64 -4.65 -31.34
N CYS A 3 30.49 -5.33 -31.22
CA CYS A 3 29.46 -4.97 -30.26
C CYS A 3 29.92 -5.37 -28.85
N LEU A 4 30.39 -4.42 -28.04
CA LEU A 4 30.85 -4.64 -26.66
C LEU A 4 29.71 -4.96 -25.67
N ASN A 5 28.50 -5.28 -26.14
CA ASN A 5 27.39 -5.61 -25.25
C ASN A 5 27.44 -7.11 -24.92
N PRO A 6 27.77 -7.51 -23.67
CA PRO A 6 27.87 -8.91 -23.27
C PRO A 6 26.54 -9.68 -23.37
N GLN A 7 25.41 -8.97 -23.59
CA GLN A 7 24.11 -9.60 -23.87
C GLN A 7 23.86 -9.88 -25.37
N CYS A 8 24.74 -9.44 -26.27
CA CYS A 8 24.77 -9.81 -27.69
C CYS A 8 25.79 -10.95 -27.94
N SER A 9 25.96 -11.88 -26.99
CA SER A 9 26.75 -13.08 -27.23
C SER A 9 25.98 -14.00 -28.18
N VAL A 10 26.23 -13.84 -29.48
CA VAL A 10 25.79 -14.79 -30.50
C VAL A 10 26.69 -16.02 -30.37
N THR A 11 26.20 -17.07 -29.73
CA THR A 11 26.82 -18.39 -29.79
C THR A 11 26.67 -18.92 -31.22
N LEU A 12 27.67 -18.68 -32.05
CA LEU A 12 27.81 -19.29 -33.38
C LEU A 12 28.22 -20.75 -33.20
N GLY A 13 27.24 -21.62 -32.99
CA GLY A 13 27.46 -23.06 -32.86
C GLY A 13 26.29 -23.74 -32.16
N SER A 14 25.56 -24.57 -32.90
CA SER A 14 24.28 -25.21 -32.57
C SER A 14 23.06 -24.28 -32.62
N ARG A 15 22.03 -24.70 -33.36
CA ARG A 15 20.78 -24.00 -33.66
C ARG A 15 20.08 -23.50 -32.38
N SER A 16 20.47 -22.34 -31.88
CA SER A 16 19.73 -21.65 -30.85
C SER A 16 18.53 -20.98 -31.51
N VAL A 17 17.35 -21.53 -31.25
CA VAL A 17 16.08 -20.85 -31.55
C VAL A 17 16.07 -19.60 -30.67
N VAL A 18 16.49 -18.47 -31.23
CA VAL A 18 16.40 -17.18 -30.53
C VAL A 18 14.91 -16.92 -30.35
N PHE A 19 14.40 -17.17 -29.13
CA PHE A 19 13.04 -16.83 -28.76
C PHE A 19 12.87 -15.34 -28.98
N ARG A 20 12.27 -14.97 -30.12
CA ARG A 20 11.87 -13.61 -30.47
C ARG A 20 10.80 -13.18 -29.48
N LYS A 21 11.20 -12.68 -28.30
CA LYS A 21 10.26 -11.99 -27.42
C LYS A 21 9.61 -10.88 -28.24
N ARG A 22 8.27 -10.85 -28.26
CA ARG A 22 7.52 -9.75 -28.87
C ARG A 22 8.10 -8.42 -28.34
N ASN A 23 8.48 -7.52 -29.24
CA ASN A 23 9.12 -6.22 -28.94
C ASN A 23 10.57 -6.26 -28.41
N ALA A 24 11.36 -7.27 -28.79
CA ALA A 24 12.81 -7.21 -28.57
C ALA A 24 13.45 -6.10 -29.44
N PHE A 25 14.34 -5.30 -28.83
CA PHE A 25 15.09 -4.25 -29.50
C PHE A 25 16.47 -4.77 -29.88
N PHE A 26 16.83 -4.65 -31.16
CA PHE A 26 18.12 -5.08 -31.69
C PHE A 26 18.99 -3.84 -31.95
N CYS A 27 20.30 -3.93 -31.66
CA CYS A 27 21.24 -2.89 -32.08
C CYS A 27 21.61 -3.07 -33.56
N SER A 28 22.11 -2.01 -34.19
CA SER A 28 22.52 -2.03 -35.61
C SER A 28 23.59 -3.09 -35.92
N ALA A 29 24.39 -3.50 -34.93
CA ALA A 29 25.43 -4.52 -35.08
C ALA A 29 24.94 -5.96 -34.95
N CYS A 30 23.77 -6.20 -34.33
CA CYS A 30 23.19 -7.55 -34.12
C CYS A 30 21.99 -7.79 -35.06
N HIS A 31 22.00 -7.17 -36.24
CA HIS A 31 20.90 -7.21 -37.21
C HIS A 31 20.97 -8.51 -38.05
N PRO A 32 19.92 -9.35 -38.07
CA PRO A 32 19.83 -10.44 -39.04
C PRO A 32 19.46 -9.85 -40.42
N ASP A 33 20.23 -10.21 -41.45
CA ASP A 33 20.10 -10.06 -42.92
C ASP A 33 19.24 -8.94 -43.56
N GLU A 34 19.67 -8.49 -44.74
CA GLU A 34 19.08 -7.40 -45.54
C GLU A 34 17.66 -7.65 -46.08
N GLY A 35 17.04 -8.81 -45.79
CA GLY A 35 15.74 -9.20 -46.34
C GLY A 35 14.51 -8.90 -45.47
N ASP A 36 14.67 -8.33 -44.28
CA ASP A 36 13.57 -8.11 -43.34
C ASP A 36 12.98 -6.67 -43.40
N ASP A 37 11.66 -6.55 -43.29
CA ASP A 37 10.94 -5.25 -43.24
C ASP A 37 11.17 -4.51 -41.91
N TRP A 38 12.26 -3.76 -41.82
CA TRP A 38 12.55 -2.89 -40.67
C TRP A 38 12.07 -1.46 -40.92
N ARG A 39 11.70 -0.75 -39.83
CA ARG A 39 11.48 0.70 -39.88
C ARG A 39 12.80 1.44 -39.76
N GLU A 40 12.80 2.71 -40.20
CA GLU A 40 13.92 3.62 -40.02
C GLU A 40 14.33 3.69 -38.53
N PRO A 41 15.64 3.65 -38.21
CA PRO A 41 16.10 3.69 -36.83
C PRO A 41 15.74 5.01 -36.16
N LEU A 42 15.14 4.96 -34.98
CA LEU A 42 14.81 6.15 -34.19
C LEU A 42 15.70 6.25 -32.94
N PRO A 43 16.09 7.46 -32.51
CA PRO A 43 16.91 7.62 -31.33
C PRO A 43 16.13 7.20 -30.07
N CYS A 44 16.82 6.49 -29.18
CA CYS A 44 16.28 6.16 -27.87
C CYS A 44 16.01 7.43 -27.08
N GLN A 45 14.78 7.57 -26.58
CA GLN A 45 14.32 8.74 -25.81
C GLN A 45 15.07 8.97 -24.48
N ILE A 46 15.99 8.09 -24.10
CA ILE A 46 16.73 8.14 -22.83
C ILE A 46 18.22 8.33 -23.01
N CYS A 47 18.83 7.69 -24.02
CA CYS A 47 20.28 7.70 -24.22
C CYS A 47 20.70 8.11 -25.63
N GLY A 48 19.77 8.43 -26.52
CA GLY A 48 20.04 8.86 -27.90
C GLY A 48 20.44 7.74 -28.87
N ARG A 49 20.81 6.54 -28.40
CA ARG A 49 21.20 5.42 -29.27
C ARG A 49 20.10 5.05 -30.26
N LEU A 50 20.46 4.84 -31.52
CA LEU A 50 19.51 4.43 -32.56
C LEU A 50 18.95 3.04 -32.28
N VAL A 51 17.63 2.91 -32.39
CA VAL A 51 16.84 1.70 -32.14
C VAL A 51 16.03 1.38 -33.39
N ARG A 52 16.17 0.15 -33.89
CA ARG A 52 15.33 -0.36 -34.99
C ARG A 52 14.12 -1.11 -34.43
N THR A 53 12.99 -0.97 -35.11
CA THR A 53 11.75 -1.69 -34.79
C THR A 53 11.22 -2.37 -36.05
N TYR A 54 10.70 -3.58 -35.92
CA TYR A 54 10.19 -4.35 -37.04
C TYR A 54 8.87 -3.75 -37.57
N ARG A 55 8.69 -3.67 -38.90
CA ARG A 55 7.55 -2.98 -39.52
C ARG A 55 6.22 -3.69 -39.27
N ARG A 56 6.25 -5.03 -39.11
CA ARG A 56 5.04 -5.85 -38.81
C ARG A 56 4.43 -5.58 -37.43
N TYR A 57 5.13 -4.91 -36.51
CA TYR A 57 4.55 -4.52 -35.23
C TYR A 57 3.97 -3.11 -35.30
N VAL A 58 2.87 -2.90 -34.57
CA VAL A 58 2.33 -1.55 -34.29
C VAL A 58 3.46 -0.74 -33.66
N ALA A 59 3.73 0.44 -34.20
CA ALA A 59 4.81 1.30 -33.75
C ALA A 59 4.67 1.52 -32.23
N PRO A 60 5.69 1.19 -31.42
CA PRO A 60 5.60 1.39 -29.99
C PRO A 60 5.55 2.89 -29.72
N VAL A 61 4.67 3.30 -28.79
CA VAL A 61 4.57 4.71 -28.34
C VAL A 61 5.89 5.24 -27.76
N VAL A 62 6.78 4.34 -27.33
CA VAL A 62 8.03 4.66 -26.63
C VAL A 62 9.20 3.87 -27.23
N TYR A 63 10.22 4.59 -27.69
CA TYR A 63 11.43 4.01 -28.29
C TYR A 63 12.58 3.97 -27.28
N VAL A 64 12.94 2.77 -26.82
CA VAL A 64 14.03 2.57 -25.85
C VAL A 64 14.97 1.43 -26.26
N CYS A 65 16.28 1.63 -26.13
CA CYS A 65 17.27 0.68 -26.66
C CYS A 65 17.45 -0.60 -25.82
N GLY A 66 16.79 -0.72 -24.66
CA GLY A 66 16.96 -1.88 -23.79
C GLY A 66 16.35 -1.71 -22.41
N ARG A 67 16.47 -2.75 -21.56
CA ARG A 67 15.82 -2.83 -20.24
C ARG A 67 16.21 -1.68 -19.31
N LYS A 68 17.49 -1.30 -19.26
CA LYS A 68 17.97 -0.17 -18.43
C LYS A 68 17.29 1.15 -18.83
N CYS A 69 17.27 1.46 -20.12
CA CYS A 69 16.59 2.65 -20.65
C CYS A 69 15.08 2.57 -20.44
N LYS A 70 14.45 1.40 -20.57
CA LYS A 70 13.02 1.23 -20.27
C LYS A 70 12.69 1.55 -18.82
N VAL A 71 13.50 1.06 -17.87
CA VAL A 71 13.33 1.36 -16.44
C VAL A 71 13.46 2.86 -16.19
N ARG A 72 14.50 3.51 -16.75
CA ARG A 72 14.70 4.96 -16.61
C ARG A 72 13.56 5.78 -17.24
N HIS A 73 13.08 5.40 -18.42
CA HIS A 73 11.89 6.01 -19.04
C HIS A 73 10.67 5.90 -18.13
N ASN A 74 10.40 4.71 -17.59
CA ASN A 74 9.27 4.51 -16.68
C ASN A 74 9.43 5.34 -15.39
N THR A 75 10.64 5.53 -14.88
CA THR A 75 10.92 6.40 -13.73
C THR A 75 10.60 7.86 -14.06
N ILE A 76 11.09 8.39 -15.19
CA ILE A 76 10.84 9.77 -15.63
C ILE A 76 9.35 10.00 -15.84
N HIS A 77 8.68 9.12 -16.59
CA HIS A 77 7.25 9.23 -16.83
C HIS A 77 6.45 9.16 -15.52
N ARG A 78 6.85 8.33 -14.55
CA ARG A 78 6.21 8.27 -13.22
C ARG A 78 6.45 9.56 -12.42
N SER A 79 7.63 10.18 -12.48
CA SER A 79 7.87 11.45 -11.79
C SER A 79 7.08 12.60 -12.41
N GLU A 80 7.01 12.67 -13.74
CA GLU A 80 6.22 13.70 -14.45
C GLU A 80 4.71 13.52 -14.23
N SER A 81 4.22 12.28 -14.25
CA SER A 81 2.81 12.01 -13.93
C SER A 81 2.46 12.43 -12.50
N ARG A 82 3.42 12.31 -11.57
CA ARG A 82 3.25 12.78 -10.18
C ARG A 82 3.24 14.31 -10.10
N SER A 83 4.10 15.02 -10.83
CA SER A 83 4.13 16.48 -10.75
C SER A 83 2.87 17.14 -11.33
N ARG A 84 2.27 16.56 -12.37
CA ARG A 84 1.09 17.14 -13.04
C ARG A 84 -0.24 17.00 -12.29
N SER A 85 -0.28 16.23 -11.19
CA SER A 85 -1.55 15.82 -10.56
C SER A 85 -1.74 16.32 -9.13
N LEU A 86 -1.06 17.40 -8.73
CA LEU A 86 -1.26 17.97 -7.40
C LEU A 86 -2.62 18.69 -7.34
N ILE A 87 -3.54 18.07 -6.61
CA ILE A 87 -4.87 18.60 -6.33
C ILE A 87 -4.87 19.07 -4.88
N VAL A 88 -5.26 20.33 -4.65
CA VAL A 88 -5.47 20.85 -3.30
C VAL A 88 -6.79 20.28 -2.77
N SER A 89 -6.78 19.76 -1.55
CA SER A 89 -7.95 19.18 -0.87
C SER A 89 -7.88 19.50 0.63
N HIS A 90 -9.01 19.39 1.33
CA HIS A 90 -9.08 19.61 2.77
C HIS A 90 -9.20 18.29 3.52
N CYS A 91 -8.46 18.15 4.63
CA CYS A 91 -8.49 16.92 5.41
C CYS A 91 -9.82 16.77 6.16
N LYS A 92 -10.52 15.63 5.97
CA LYS A 92 -11.77 15.33 6.68
C LYS A 92 -11.63 15.18 8.20
N LEU A 93 -10.41 15.09 8.73
CA LEU A 93 -10.17 14.92 10.17
C LEU A 93 -9.77 16.22 10.87
N CYS A 94 -8.73 16.91 10.38
CA CYS A 94 -8.22 18.14 10.99
C CYS A 94 -8.69 19.42 10.32
N GLY A 95 -9.23 19.36 9.09
CA GLY A 95 -9.64 20.53 8.32
C GLY A 95 -8.53 21.15 7.46
N ASP A 96 -7.27 20.87 7.76
CA ASP A 96 -6.13 21.50 7.06
C ASP A 96 -6.11 21.19 5.56
N ALA A 97 -5.72 22.20 4.77
CA ALA A 97 -5.47 22.06 3.35
C ALA A 97 -4.20 21.23 3.10
N PHE A 98 -4.24 20.35 2.10
CA PHE A 98 -3.10 19.54 1.69
C PHE A 98 -3.13 19.25 0.19
N THR A 99 -1.95 19.00 -0.39
CA THR A 99 -1.80 18.61 -1.79
C THR A 99 -1.77 17.09 -1.94
N SER A 100 -2.61 16.57 -2.84
CA SER A 100 -2.75 15.15 -3.10
C SER A 100 -2.51 14.82 -4.57
N LEU A 101 -1.91 13.65 -4.85
CA LEU A 101 -1.83 13.08 -6.20
C LEU A 101 -3.12 12.41 -6.68
N ARG A 102 -4.04 12.10 -5.75
CA ARG A 102 -5.27 11.35 -6.03
C ARG A 102 -6.49 12.19 -5.65
N LYS A 103 -7.45 12.30 -6.56
CA LYS A 103 -8.77 12.94 -6.31
C LYS A 103 -9.52 12.32 -5.12
N THR A 104 -9.24 11.06 -4.80
CA THR A 104 -9.90 10.32 -3.70
C THR A 104 -9.21 10.45 -2.35
N ALA A 105 -8.09 11.18 -2.23
CA ALA A 105 -7.43 11.36 -0.95
C ALA A 105 -8.26 12.28 -0.04
N CYS A 106 -8.59 11.78 1.16
CA CYS A 106 -9.43 12.50 2.13
C CYS A 106 -8.65 13.03 3.35
N TYR A 107 -7.38 12.65 3.51
CA TYR A 107 -6.60 12.92 4.72
C TYR A 107 -5.21 13.42 4.37
N CYS A 108 -4.75 14.45 5.08
CA CYS A 108 -3.46 15.11 4.82
C CYS A 108 -2.25 14.23 5.16
N SER A 109 -2.41 13.28 6.07
CA SER A 109 -1.30 12.48 6.61
C SER A 109 -1.73 11.05 6.93
N LYS A 110 -0.74 10.16 7.08
CA LYS A 110 -0.96 8.78 7.56
C LYS A 110 -1.59 8.78 8.96
N THR A 111 -1.18 9.71 9.82
CA THR A 111 -1.72 9.84 11.18
C THR A 111 -3.19 10.21 11.17
N CYS A 112 -3.60 11.20 10.37
CA CYS A 112 -5.02 11.56 10.20
C CYS A 112 -5.84 10.41 9.61
N LYS A 113 -5.29 9.68 8.63
CA LYS A 113 -5.95 8.49 8.07
C LYS A 113 -6.18 7.41 9.13
N GLN A 114 -5.19 7.14 9.97
CA GLN A 114 -5.28 6.14 11.04
C GLN A 114 -6.26 6.57 12.12
N LYS A 115 -6.19 7.83 12.59
CA LYS A 115 -7.17 8.38 13.55
C LYS A 115 -8.60 8.30 13.03
N ALA A 116 -8.84 8.63 11.76
CA ALA A 116 -10.15 8.50 11.14
C ALA A 116 -10.62 7.02 11.02
N TYR A 117 -9.70 6.09 10.77
CA TYR A 117 -10.01 4.65 10.82
C TYR A 117 -10.43 4.21 12.23
N LEU A 118 -9.66 4.57 13.26
CA LEU A 118 -9.98 4.23 14.66
C LEU A 118 -11.36 4.79 15.08
N ARG A 119 -11.66 6.05 14.70
CA ARG A 119 -12.98 6.66 14.93
C ARG A 119 -14.11 5.85 14.29
N ARG A 120 -13.94 5.41 13.03
CA ARG A 120 -14.95 4.58 12.33
C ARG A 120 -15.13 3.20 12.97
N CYS A 121 -14.08 2.63 13.54
CA CYS A 121 -14.14 1.35 14.24
C CYS A 121 -14.69 1.47 15.67
N GLY A 122 -15.01 2.67 16.17
CA GLY A 122 -15.41 2.87 17.57
C GLY A 122 -14.30 2.52 18.57
N ILE A 123 -13.04 2.56 18.12
CA ILE A 123 -11.87 2.37 18.98
C ILE A 123 -11.59 3.74 19.61
N PRO A 124 -11.74 3.87 20.94
CA PRO A 124 -11.46 5.13 21.63
C PRO A 124 -10.00 5.52 21.43
N SER A 125 -9.74 6.82 21.38
CA SER A 125 -8.35 7.30 21.36
C SER A 125 -7.64 6.91 22.66
N ILE A 126 -6.31 6.91 22.66
CA ILE A 126 -5.53 6.73 23.90
C ILE A 126 -5.93 7.82 24.90
N GLU A 127 -6.13 9.06 24.43
CA GLU A 127 -6.61 10.17 25.25
C GLU A 127 -7.97 9.86 25.90
N ASP A 128 -8.89 9.22 25.18
CA ASP A 128 -10.18 8.78 25.73
C ASP A 128 -10.05 7.62 26.72
N CYS A 129 -9.08 6.73 26.50
CA CYS A 129 -8.74 5.67 27.46
C CYS A 129 -8.08 6.21 28.73
N LEU A 130 -7.39 7.35 28.64
CA LEU A 130 -6.73 8.00 29.77
C LEU A 130 -7.64 8.94 30.55
N ARG A 131 -8.88 9.18 30.10
CA ARG A 131 -9.83 9.99 30.87
C ARG A 131 -10.12 9.33 32.20
N ASP A 132 -10.01 10.13 33.24
CA ASP A 132 -10.34 9.79 34.61
C ASP A 132 -11.75 9.20 34.73
N ARG A 133 -11.84 8.03 35.35
CA ARG A 133 -13.11 7.35 35.66
C ARG A 133 -13.29 7.21 37.16
N ARG A 134 -14.53 7.13 37.62
CA ARG A 134 -14.84 6.81 39.01
C ARG A 134 -14.92 5.30 39.19
N CYS A 135 -14.21 4.76 40.17
CA CYS A 135 -14.30 3.35 40.52
C CYS A 135 -15.70 3.01 41.05
N LEU A 136 -16.35 1.98 40.48
CA LEU A 136 -17.71 1.59 40.95
C LEU A 136 -17.75 1.05 42.39
N PHE A 137 -16.61 0.68 42.98
CA PHE A 137 -16.56 0.16 44.34
C PHE A 137 -16.27 1.26 45.38
N CYS A 138 -15.16 1.98 45.23
CA CYS A 138 -14.70 2.98 46.21
C CYS A 138 -14.96 4.43 45.79
N LEU A 139 -15.54 4.66 44.60
CA LEU A 139 -15.85 5.97 44.01
C LEU A 139 -14.65 6.90 43.73
N LYS A 140 -13.43 6.47 44.03
CA LYS A 140 -12.20 7.23 43.73
C LYS A 140 -12.02 7.39 42.23
N ILE A 141 -11.53 8.56 41.83
CA ILE A 141 -11.13 8.85 40.46
C ILE A 141 -9.82 8.10 40.16
N PHE A 142 -9.74 7.43 39.02
CA PHE A 142 -8.54 6.72 38.58
C PHE A 142 -8.39 6.77 37.05
N SER A 143 -7.15 6.66 36.59
CA SER A 143 -6.82 6.61 35.16
C SER A 143 -6.84 5.14 34.69
N PRO A 144 -7.77 4.73 33.81
CA PRO A 144 -7.94 3.33 33.47
C PRO A 144 -6.85 2.80 32.53
N LEU A 145 -6.29 1.62 32.82
CA LEU A 145 -5.32 0.94 31.94
C LEU A 145 -5.96 0.28 30.69
N GLY A 146 -7.27 0.40 30.49
CA GLY A 146 -7.96 -0.16 29.34
C GLY A 146 -9.41 0.31 29.17
N LYS A 147 -9.96 0.15 27.96
CA LYS A 147 -11.32 0.63 27.58
C LYS A 147 -12.42 0.16 28.55
N ASN A 148 -12.27 -1.04 29.12
CA ASN A 148 -13.26 -1.68 29.97
C ASN A 148 -12.86 -1.71 31.46
N ALA A 149 -11.87 -0.92 31.88
CA ALA A 149 -11.53 -0.83 33.29
C ALA A 149 -12.64 -0.09 34.07
N ILE A 150 -13.19 -0.77 35.07
CA ILE A 150 -14.32 -0.35 35.91
C ILE A 150 -13.86 -0.05 37.35
N TYR A 151 -12.76 -0.65 37.78
CA TYR A 151 -12.24 -0.57 39.15
C TYR A 151 -10.83 0.03 39.14
N CYS A 152 -10.51 0.84 40.16
CA CYS A 152 -9.20 1.48 40.28
C CYS A 152 -8.07 0.51 40.64
N SER A 153 -8.40 -0.67 41.17
CA SER A 153 -7.45 -1.68 41.60
C SER A 153 -8.08 -3.08 41.58
N ASP A 154 -7.22 -4.10 41.56
CA ASP A 154 -7.63 -5.50 41.69
C ASP A 154 -8.31 -5.80 43.04
N THR A 155 -7.91 -5.09 44.10
CA THR A 155 -8.55 -5.18 45.42
C THR A 155 -10.02 -4.71 45.35
N CYS A 156 -10.29 -3.55 44.74
CA CYS A 156 -11.65 -3.06 44.54
C CYS A 156 -12.47 -3.99 43.65
N ARG A 157 -11.86 -4.57 42.60
CA ARG A 157 -12.50 -5.57 41.73
C ARG A 157 -12.93 -6.81 42.52
N GLN A 158 -12.05 -7.36 43.36
CA GLN A 158 -12.34 -8.53 44.19
C GLN A 158 -13.42 -8.24 45.25
N GLN A 159 -13.36 -7.08 45.91
CA GLN A 159 -14.37 -6.69 46.90
C GLN A 159 -15.74 -6.51 46.27
N ALA A 160 -15.83 -5.85 45.10
CA ALA A 160 -17.08 -5.73 44.35
C ALA A 160 -17.64 -7.10 43.92
N TYR A 161 -16.76 -8.05 43.54
CA TYR A 161 -17.17 -9.43 43.23
C TYR A 161 -17.73 -10.16 44.46
N ARG A 162 -17.04 -10.08 45.61
CA ARG A 162 -17.51 -10.69 46.87
C ARG A 162 -18.85 -10.11 47.31
N ARG A 163 -19.02 -8.78 47.27
CA ARG A 163 -20.29 -8.11 47.60
C ARG A 163 -21.44 -8.56 46.69
N ARG A 164 -21.21 -8.68 45.38
CA ARG A 164 -22.22 -9.19 44.43
C ARG A 164 -22.60 -10.64 44.68
N ARG A 165 -21.67 -11.50 45.13
CA ARG A 165 -21.99 -12.89 45.50
C ARG A 165 -22.73 -12.98 46.83
N ALA A 166 -22.39 -12.14 47.80
CA ALA A 166 -23.09 -12.08 49.08
C ALA A 166 -24.52 -11.54 48.96
N LEU A 167 -24.75 -10.63 48.00
CA LEU A 167 -26.07 -10.06 47.72
C LEU A 167 -26.90 -10.87 46.72
N LYS A 168 -26.42 -12.02 46.22
CA LYS A 168 -27.32 -12.90 45.47
C LYS A 168 -28.45 -13.29 46.45
N PRO A 169 -29.69 -12.88 46.18
CA PRO A 169 -30.81 -13.38 46.95
C PRO A 169 -30.78 -14.89 46.84
N PHE A 170 -31.20 -15.57 47.90
CA PHE A 170 -31.31 -17.03 47.96
C PHE A 170 -32.47 -17.51 47.05
N ASP A 171 -32.60 -16.98 45.84
CA ASP A 171 -33.63 -17.35 44.87
C ASP A 171 -33.14 -18.61 44.14
N ASN A 172 -33.11 -19.70 44.89
CA ASN A 172 -32.92 -21.05 44.41
C ASN A 172 -33.94 -21.98 45.09
N PHE A 173 -35.18 -21.52 45.13
CA PHE A 173 -36.37 -22.33 45.35
C PHE A 173 -37.28 -22.10 44.15
N ASP A 174 -37.24 -23.00 43.17
CA ASP A 174 -38.38 -23.40 42.31
C ASP A 174 -37.87 -24.26 41.14
N HIS A 175 -37.30 -25.43 41.46
CA HIS A 175 -37.09 -26.53 40.51
C HIS A 175 -37.57 -27.87 41.11
N CYS A 176 -38.70 -27.84 41.81
CA CYS A 176 -39.45 -29.05 42.19
C CYS A 176 -40.89 -28.94 41.69
N ASN A 177 -41.09 -29.14 40.38
CA ASN A 177 -42.34 -29.65 39.84
C ASN A 177 -42.07 -30.22 38.44
N ARG A 178 -41.64 -31.47 38.40
CA ARG A 178 -41.66 -32.28 37.19
C ARG A 178 -41.99 -33.72 37.54
N ASP A 179 -43.14 -33.92 38.18
CA ASP A 179 -43.80 -35.21 38.33
C ASP A 179 -45.33 -35.00 38.24
N VAL A 180 -45.86 -34.96 37.01
CA VAL A 180 -47.19 -35.48 36.63
C VAL A 180 -47.10 -35.99 35.20
#